data_AF-A0A183DC52-F1
#
_entry.id   AF-A0A183DC52-F1
#
_cell.length_a   1.000
_cell.length_b   1.000
_cell.length_c   1.000
_cell.angle_alpha   90.00
_cell.angle_beta   90.00
_cell.angle_gamma   90.00
#
_symmetry.space_group_name_H-M   'P 1'
#
loop_
_entity.id
_entity.type
_entity.pdbx_description
1 polymer ?
#
loop_
_entity_poly.entity_id
_entity_poly.type
_entity_poly.pdbx_seq_one_letter_code
_entity_poly.pdbx_strand_id
1 'polypeptide(L)' 'MARKLSGFDDDPVDGIVGLAFTSIAVDGVTPPLIAAIEHNILEQPLFTVWLEHQVN' A
#
# COMPACT_ATOMS: atom_id res chain seq x y z
N MET A 1 -6.80 6.33 -3.03
CA MET A 1 -6.90 4.89 -3.30
C MET A 1 -7.70 4.64 -4.57
N ALA A 2 -7.42 3.56 -5.30
CA ALA A 2 -8.16 3.20 -6.51
C ALA A 2 -9.66 3.10 -6.21
N ARG A 3 -10.44 4.06 -6.73
CA ARG A 3 -11.89 4.11 -6.48
C ARG A 3 -12.66 3.09 -7.30
N LYS A 4 -12.07 2.57 -8.38
CA LYS A 4 -12.52 1.41 -9.16
C LYS A 4 -11.37 1.01 -10.10
N LEU A 5 -10.73 -0.13 -9.85
CA LEU A 5 -9.97 -0.81 -10.90
C LEU A 5 -10.95 -1.83 -11.51
N SER A 6 -11.21 -1.74 -12.81
CA SER A 6 -11.89 -2.80 -13.55
C SER A 6 -10.84 -3.81 -14.00
N GLY A 7 -11.04 -5.10 -13.71
CA GLY A 7 -10.14 -6.16 -14.19
C GLY A 7 -9.67 -7.17 -13.14
N PHE A 8 -10.20 -7.15 -11.92
CA PHE A 8 -9.86 -8.17 -10.91
C PHE A 8 -10.53 -9.53 -11.15
N ASP A 9 -11.47 -9.63 -12.08
CA ASP A 9 -12.19 -10.89 -12.33
C ASP A 9 -11.26 -12.01 -12.86
N ASP A 10 -10.18 -11.63 -13.55
CA ASP A 10 -9.16 -12.54 -14.09
C ASP A 10 -7.74 -12.25 -13.52
N ASP A 11 -7.59 -11.26 -12.65
CA ASP A 11 -6.32 -10.93 -12.00
C ASP A 11 -6.21 -11.72 -10.69
N PRO A 12 -5.10 -12.45 -10.43
CA PRO A 12 -4.89 -13.13 -9.15
C PRO A 12 -4.81 -12.18 -7.95
N VAL A 13 -4.73 -10.86 -8.15
CA VAL A 13 -4.69 -9.85 -7.09
C VAL A 13 -6.10 -9.58 -6.54
N ASP A 14 -6.31 -9.89 -5.25
CA ASP A 14 -7.60 -9.67 -4.57
C ASP A 14 -7.90 -8.19 -4.24
N GLY A 15 -6.88 -7.33 -4.28
CA GLY A 15 -7.03 -5.92 -3.94
C GLY A 15 -5.73 -5.14 -3.83
N ILE A 16 -5.83 -3.87 -3.42
CA ILE A 16 -4.71 -2.93 -3.36
C ILE A 16 -4.51 -2.45 -1.92
N VAL A 17 -3.27 -2.54 -1.43
CA VAL A 17 -2.85 -1.92 -0.17
C VAL A 17 -2.20 -0.55 -0.45
N GLY A 18 -2.80 0.52 0.07
CA GLY A 18 -2.28 1.87 -0.07
C GLY A 18 -1.13 2.16 0.90
N LEU A 19 0.06 2.43 0.39
CA LEU A 19 1.27 2.73 1.18
C LEU A 19 1.71 4.21 1.11
N ALA A 20 0.94 5.04 0.42
CA ALA A 20 1.23 6.47 0.24
C ALA A 20 0.67 7.32 1.40
N PHE A 21 0.79 8.65 1.28
CA PHE A 21 0.41 9.61 2.32
C PHE A 21 -1.11 9.75 2.55
N THR A 22 -1.50 10.11 3.78
CA THR A 22 -2.91 10.36 4.18
C THR A 22 -3.58 11.46 3.37
N SER A 23 -2.83 12.46 2.88
CA SER A 23 -3.37 13.59 2.09
C SER A 23 -4.03 13.17 0.77
N ILE A 24 -3.74 11.97 0.28
CA ILE A 24 -4.34 11.39 -0.94
C ILE A 24 -5.23 10.17 -0.62
N ALA A 25 -5.46 9.89 0.67
CA ALA A 25 -6.41 8.88 1.10
C ALA A 25 -7.84 9.37 0.83
N VAL A 26 -8.70 8.43 0.45
CA VAL A 26 -10.13 8.71 0.40
C VAL A 26 -10.60 8.96 1.83
N ASP A 27 -11.36 10.04 2.02
CA ASP A 27 -11.91 10.47 3.31
C ASP A 27 -10.87 10.72 4.41
N GLY A 28 -9.59 10.92 4.04
CA GLY A 28 -8.51 11.23 4.97
C GLY A 28 -8.16 10.09 5.94
N VAL A 29 -8.54 8.85 5.63
CA VAL A 29 -8.28 7.67 6.48
C VAL A 29 -6.77 7.42 6.61
N THR A 30 -6.30 7.13 7.83
CA THR A 30 -4.91 6.75 8.11
C THR A 30 -4.51 5.46 7.39
N PRO A 31 -3.50 5.50 6.50
CA PRO A 31 -2.99 4.31 5.82
C PRO A 31 -2.31 3.31 6.78
N PRO A 32 -2.29 1.99 6.47
CA PRO A 32 -1.76 0.97 7.35
C PRO A 32 -0.30 1.17 7.78
N LEU A 33 0.56 1.61 6.87
CA LEU A 33 1.96 1.89 7.20
C LEU A 33 2.10 3.05 8.19
N ILE A 34 1.30 4.11 8.01
CA ILE A 34 1.31 5.26 8.90
C ILE A 34 0.80 4.84 10.29
N ALA A 35 -0.27 4.04 10.36
CA ALA A 35 -0.75 3.50 11.63
C ALA A 35 0.33 2.66 12.34
N ALA A 36 1.10 1.84 11.61
CA ALA A 36 2.19 1.06 12.19
C ALA A 36 3.31 1.93 12.77
N ILE A 37 3.62 3.06 12.11
CA ILE A 37 4.57 4.06 12.62
C ILE A 37 4.04 4.72 13.89
N GLU A 38 2.79 5.19 13.88
CA GLU A 38 2.14 5.86 15.02
C GLU A 38 2.07 4.94 16.26
N HIS A 39 1.87 3.64 16.05
CA HIS A 39 1.86 2.63 17.10
C HIS A 39 3.25 2.10 17.49
N ASN A 40 4.34 2.66 16.94
CA ASN A 40 5.71 2.21 17.17
C ASN A 40 5.91 0.70 16.94
N ILE A 41 5.24 0.14 15.92
CA ILE A 41 5.38 -1.26 15.51
C ILE A 41 6.68 -1.47 14.72
N LEU A 42 7.13 -0.44 14.01
CA LEU A 42 8.36 -0.47 13.21
C LEU A 42 9.54 0.14 13.96
N GLU A 43 10.73 -0.44 13.79
CA GLU A 43 11.97 0.12 14.35
C GLU A 43 12.34 1.47 13.69
N GLN A 44 12.03 1.63 12.40
CA GLN A 44 12.26 2.85 11.64
C GLN A 44 11.01 3.22 10.82
N PRO A 45 10.70 4.52 10.63
CA PRO A 45 9.49 4.97 9.95
C PRO A 45 9.65 4.95 8.42
N LEU A 46 10.11 3.83 7.87
CA LEU A 46 10.32 3.65 6.44
C LEU A 46 10.00 2.23 6.00
N PHE A 47 9.78 2.07 4.70
CA PHE A 47 9.71 0.77 4.05
C PHE A 47 10.59 0.78 2.81
N THR A 48 11.05 -0.40 2.41
CA THR A 48 11.76 -0.60 1.16
C THR A 48 11.01 -1.63 0.32
N VAL A 49 11.06 -1.44 -1.00
CA VAL A 49 10.58 -2.43 -1.95
C VAL A 49 11.79 -2.89 -2.73
N TRP A 50 12.06 -4.19 -2.70
CA TRP A 50 13.01 -4.83 -3.59
C TRP A 50 12.21 -5.60 -4.64
N LEU A 51 12.44 -5.25 -5.91
CA LEU A 51 11.82 -5.93 -7.04
C LEU A 51 12.87 -6.81 -7.70
N GLU A 52 12.65 -8.11 -7.70
CA GLU A 52 13.53 -9.05 -8.40
C GLU A 52 13.45 -8.81 -9.90
N HIS A 53 14.61 -8.66 -10.54
CA HIS A 53 14.67 -8.62 -11.98
C HIS A 53 14.67 -10.05 -12.53
N GLN A 54 13.54 -10.46 -13.11
CA GLN A 54 13.45 -11.72 -13.83
C GLN A 54 14.05 -11.53 -15.23
N VAL A 55 15.22 -12.14 -15.47
CA VAL A 55 15.86 -12.18 -16.78
C VAL A 55 15.50 -13.52 -17.42
N ASN A 56 14.78 -13.47 -18.56
CA ASN A 56 14.51 -14.64 -19.38
C ASN A 56 15.69 -14.96 -20.31
#